data_AF-A0A210PS45-F1
#
_entry.id   AF-A0A210PS45-F1
#
_cell.length_a   1.000
_cell.length_b   1.000
_cell.length_c   1.000
_cell.angle_alpha   90.00
_cell.angle_beta   90.00
_cell.angle_gamma   90.00
#
_symmetry.space_group_name_H-M   'P 1'
#
loop_
_entity.id
_entity.type
_entity.pdbx_description
1 polymer ?
#
loop_
_entity_poly.entity_id
_entity_poly.type
_entity_poly.pdbx_seq_one_letter_code
_entity_poly.pdbx_strand_id
1 'polypeptide(L)'
;MEAIIMKLYSYSPMAASRGELYTTICVAAIDIGNTYSGYAFSFHGDFQKKPLKIFASGWNAGSGSLILHKTPTALLLNPDQTFNSFGYNAEKNYSQLAEEDEHKDYYYFRRFQTILRKASNLRMDTRIKEDRGVRTLQATKMFSHAIRYLRDHFISKIDSPSSGITVDNIKFVLTIPAVCDDKAKEFILEAAITLIVLFVREVSNRHKCLLFRSQRLPIPFATTTFRQTELCQEIFQKRPDLEKNA
;
A
#
# COMPACT_ATOMS: atom_id res chain seq x y z
N MET A 1 3.09 15.88 -8.42
CA MET A 1 2.70 14.56 -7.88
C MET A 1 1.62 14.86 -6.86
N GLU A 2 0.43 14.27 -6.98
CA GLU A 2 -0.57 14.37 -5.92
C GLU A 2 -0.33 13.22 -4.95
N ALA A 3 -0.64 13.40 -3.68
CA ALA A 3 -0.51 12.35 -2.70
C ALA A 3 -1.87 12.20 -2.04
N ILE A 4 -2.42 10.99 -2.01
CA ILE A 4 -3.57 10.73 -1.16
C ILE A 4 -3.03 10.22 0.17
N ILE A 5 -3.16 11.04 1.20
CA ILE A 5 -2.86 10.64 2.58
C ILE A 5 -3.94 9.67 3.04
N MET A 6 -3.75 8.40 2.74
CA MET A 6 -4.57 7.33 3.30
C MET A 6 -3.96 6.90 4.63
N LYS A 7 -4.55 7.33 5.75
CA LYS A 7 -4.29 6.65 7.01
C LYS A 7 -4.86 5.23 6.92
N LEU A 8 -4.02 4.27 6.56
CA LEU A 8 -4.32 2.85 6.67
C LEU A 8 -4.32 2.50 8.17
N TYR A 9 -5.40 2.81 8.88
CA TYR A 9 -5.53 2.48 10.30
C TYR A 9 -5.61 0.95 10.48
N SER A 10 -4.90 0.43 11.48
CA SER A 10 -5.44 -0.63 12.33
C SER A 10 -6.31 0.05 13.39
N TYR A 11 -7.63 -0.15 13.33
CA TYR A 11 -8.51 0.30 14.41
C TYR A 11 -8.30 -0.63 15.61
N SER A 12 -7.73 -0.11 16.70
CA SER A 12 -7.69 -0.79 18.01
C SER A 12 -8.79 -0.20 18.90
N PRO A 13 -9.91 -0.93 19.12
CA PRO A 13 -11.02 -0.46 19.95
C PRO A 13 -10.60 -0.19 21.40
N MET A 14 -9.58 -0.89 21.91
CA MET A 14 -9.11 -0.74 23.28
C MET A 14 -8.36 0.58 23.51
N ALA A 15 -7.54 1.04 22.57
CA ALA A 15 -6.77 2.28 22.71
C ALA A 15 -7.66 3.54 22.65
N ALA A 16 -8.73 3.51 21.84
CA ALA A 16 -9.69 4.61 21.76
C ALA A 16 -10.44 4.83 23.09
N SER A 17 -10.68 3.74 23.85
CA SER A 17 -11.34 3.80 25.16
C SER A 17 -10.49 4.43 26.28
N ARG A 18 -9.16 4.51 26.08
CA ARG A 18 -8.19 5.02 27.08
C ARG A 18 -7.75 6.46 26.85
N GLY A 19 -8.21 7.12 25.78
CA GLY A 19 -7.75 8.46 25.43
C GLY A 19 -6.26 8.56 25.07
N GLU A 20 -5.63 7.42 24.75
CA GLU A 20 -4.21 7.39 24.38
C GLU A 20 -4.02 8.00 22.98
N LEU A 21 -3.35 9.16 22.94
CA LEU A 21 -2.88 9.77 21.70
C LEU A 21 -1.87 8.84 21.03
N TYR A 22 -2.27 8.20 19.94
CA TYR A 22 -1.35 7.40 19.13
C TYR A 22 -0.22 8.28 18.60
N THR A 23 0.97 8.16 19.18
CA THR A 23 2.16 8.87 18.69
C THR A 23 2.58 8.22 17.38
N THR A 24 2.47 8.98 16.28
CA THR A 24 3.05 8.57 14.99
C THR A 24 4.57 8.62 15.11
N ILE A 25 5.21 7.46 15.10
CA ILE A 25 6.66 7.34 15.17
C ILE A 25 7.25 7.28 13.77
N CYS A 26 6.52 6.71 12.81
CA CYS A 26 6.99 6.53 11.43
C CYS A 26 5.92 6.90 10.41
N VAL A 27 6.37 7.44 9.28
CA VAL A 27 5.53 7.70 8.11
C VAL A 27 6.15 6.98 6.91
N ALA A 28 5.36 6.18 6.21
CA ALA A 28 5.78 5.44 5.03
C ALA A 28 4.91 5.80 3.81
N ALA A 29 5.52 6.38 2.79
CA ALA A 29 4.89 6.67 1.50
C ALA A 29 5.10 5.51 0.54
N ILE A 30 4.01 4.91 0.08
CA ILE A 30 3.96 3.86 -0.92
C ILE A 30 3.77 4.48 -2.30
N ASP A 31 4.60 4.05 -3.25
CA ASP A 31 4.54 4.44 -4.66
C ASP A 31 4.29 3.20 -5.50
N ILE A 32 3.15 3.20 -6.20
CA ILE A 32 2.83 2.20 -7.22
C ILE A 32 3.01 2.88 -8.57
N GLY A 33 4.24 2.81 -9.07
CA GLY A 33 4.60 3.38 -10.36
C GLY A 33 4.16 2.50 -11.53
N ASN A 34 4.44 2.98 -12.75
CA ASN A 34 4.23 2.21 -13.97
C ASN A 34 5.23 1.06 -14.07
N THR A 35 6.52 1.36 -14.10
CA THR A 35 7.57 0.34 -14.26
C THR A 35 8.03 -0.23 -12.92
N TYR A 36 8.13 0.64 -11.91
CA TYR A 36 8.68 0.29 -10.60
C TYR A 36 7.81 0.82 -9.48
N SER A 37 7.67 0.03 -8.43
CA SER A 37 6.97 0.34 -7.19
C SER A 37 7.92 0.27 -6.01
N GLY A 38 7.58 0.93 -4.91
CA GLY A 38 8.39 0.91 -3.71
C GLY A 38 7.77 1.72 -2.59
N TYR A 39 8.57 1.98 -1.56
CA TYR A 39 8.18 2.89 -0.49
C TYR A 39 9.40 3.67 0.01
N ALA A 40 9.12 4.86 0.53
CA ALA A 40 10.06 5.70 1.25
C ALA A 40 9.48 6.05 2.61
N PHE A 41 10.32 6.24 3.62
CA PHE A 41 9.85 6.48 4.98
C PHE A 41 10.76 7.42 5.76
N SER A 42 10.21 8.00 6.83
CA SER A 42 10.95 8.80 7.79
C SER A 42 10.40 8.56 9.19
N PHE A 43 11.29 8.59 10.19
CA PHE A 43 10.90 8.56 11.59
C PHE A 43 10.70 9.98 12.10
N HIS A 44 9.74 10.17 13.01
CA HIS A 44 9.42 11.49 13.57
C HIS A 44 10.66 12.18 14.14
N GLY A 45 11.47 11.46 14.93
CA GLY A 45 12.71 12.01 15.51
C GLY A 45 13.78 12.36 14.47
N ASP A 46 13.85 11.63 13.36
CA ASP A 46 14.76 11.95 12.26
C ASP A 46 14.27 13.16 11.46
N PHE A 47 12.96 13.25 11.21
CA PHE A 47 12.33 14.37 10.54
C PHE A 47 12.53 15.68 11.31
N GLN A 48 12.35 15.67 12.64
CA GLN A 48 12.58 16.85 13.49
C GLN A 48 14.02 17.38 13.40
N LYS A 49 15.00 16.47 13.31
CA LYS A 49 16.42 16.85 13.26
C LYS A 49 16.87 17.23 11.85
N LYS A 50 16.43 16.48 10.86
CA LYS A 50 16.83 16.60 9.44
C LYS A 50 15.63 16.25 8.55
N PRO A 51 14.75 17.21 8.22
CA PRO A 51 13.51 16.96 7.47
C PRO A 51 13.70 16.27 6.12
N LEU A 52 14.85 16.44 5.47
CA LEU A 52 15.19 15.83 4.17
C LEU A 52 15.81 14.43 4.30
N LYS A 53 15.96 13.89 5.52
CA LYS A 53 16.45 12.54 5.74
C LYS A 53 15.32 11.55 5.49
N ILE A 54 15.29 11.02 4.26
CA ILE A 54 14.32 10.04 3.79
C ILE A 54 15.04 8.72 3.54
N PHE A 55 14.44 7.63 4.02
CA PHE A 55 14.92 6.27 3.82
C PHE A 55 14.11 5.60 2.72
N ALA A 56 14.76 4.72 1.96
CA ALA A 56 14.11 3.83 1.00
C ALA A 56 14.66 2.41 1.18
N SER A 57 13.82 1.41 0.92
CA SER A 57 14.24 0.02 1.02
C SER A 57 15.26 -0.34 -0.07
N GLY A 58 16.22 -1.18 0.30
CA GLY A 58 17.05 -1.89 -0.66
C GLY A 58 16.35 -3.15 -1.15
N TRP A 59 16.13 -3.24 -2.46
CA TRP A 59 15.57 -4.41 -3.13
C TRP A 59 16.68 -5.17 -3.85
N ASN A 60 16.73 -6.49 -3.62
CA ASN A 60 17.71 -7.36 -4.25
C ASN A 60 17.17 -7.83 -5.60
N ALA A 61 17.82 -7.41 -6.70
CA ALA A 61 17.45 -7.80 -8.06
C ALA A 61 17.94 -9.21 -8.46
N GLY A 62 18.45 -10.01 -7.52
CA GLY A 62 18.88 -11.40 -7.75
C GLY A 62 20.19 -11.58 -8.52
N SER A 63 20.73 -10.53 -9.18
CA SER A 63 21.99 -10.58 -9.92
C SER A 63 22.92 -9.44 -9.49
N GLY A 64 23.87 -9.76 -8.59
CA GLY A 64 24.92 -8.84 -8.14
C GLY A 64 24.52 -7.89 -7.00
N SER A 65 25.53 -7.25 -6.40
CA SER A 65 25.44 -6.28 -5.28
C SER A 65 24.66 -4.97 -5.60
N LEU A 66 23.78 -4.99 -6.60
CA LEU A 66 22.97 -3.84 -6.98
C LEU A 66 21.72 -3.76 -6.09
N ILE A 67 21.83 -2.93 -5.07
CA ILE A 67 20.71 -2.54 -4.23
C ILE A 67 19.93 -1.45 -4.97
N LEU A 68 18.74 -1.78 -5.46
CA LEU A 68 17.84 -0.81 -6.07
C LEU A 68 16.85 -0.28 -5.03
N HIS A 69 16.40 0.97 -5.18
CA HIS A 69 15.45 1.58 -4.24
C HIS A 69 13.98 1.29 -4.57
N LYS A 70 13.73 0.56 -5.66
CA LYS A 70 12.40 0.12 -6.08
C LYS A 70 12.45 -1.31 -6.61
N THR A 71 11.27 -1.93 -6.68
CA THR A 71 11.05 -3.26 -7.24
C THR A 71 10.12 -3.17 -8.45
N PRO A 72 10.21 -4.06 -9.46
CA PRO A 72 9.31 -4.04 -10.60
C PRO A 72 7.84 -3.99 -10.21
N THR A 73 7.02 -3.27 -10.97
CA THR A 73 5.55 -3.32 -10.81
C THR A 73 5.04 -4.59 -11.51
N ALA A 74 5.31 -5.74 -10.89
CA ALA A 74 4.98 -7.07 -11.38
C ALA A 74 4.23 -7.84 -10.27
N LEU A 75 3.09 -8.41 -10.62
CA LEU A 75 2.26 -9.21 -9.71
C LEU A 75 2.07 -10.61 -10.30
N LEU A 76 2.37 -11.62 -9.50
CA LEU A 76 2.06 -13.01 -9.79
C LEU A 76 1.04 -13.52 -8.77
N LEU A 77 -0.03 -14.14 -9.24
CA LEU A 77 -1.01 -14.85 -8.41
C LEU A 77 -1.11 -16.31 -8.83
N ASN A 78 -1.43 -17.14 -7.85
CA ASN A 78 -1.74 -18.56 -8.06
C ASN A 78 -3.03 -18.73 -8.87
N PRO A 79 -3.32 -19.94 -9.39
CA PRO A 79 -4.54 -20.22 -10.16
C PRO A 79 -5.86 -19.90 -9.43
N ASP A 80 -5.85 -19.96 -8.10
CA ASP A 80 -6.98 -19.60 -7.22
C ASP A 80 -7.07 -18.09 -6.92
N GLN A 81 -6.27 -17.26 -7.60
CA GLN A 81 -6.11 -15.81 -7.39
C GLN A 81 -5.53 -15.43 -6.03
N THR A 82 -4.97 -16.37 -5.26
CA THR A 82 -4.21 -16.03 -4.06
C THR A 82 -2.85 -15.45 -4.41
N PHE A 83 -2.32 -14.64 -3.49
CA PHE A 83 -1.05 -13.96 -3.71
C PHE A 83 0.10 -14.98 -3.77
N ASN A 84 0.87 -14.94 -4.85
CA ASN A 84 2.11 -15.70 -4.97
C ASN A 84 3.30 -14.82 -4.64
N SER A 85 3.54 -13.79 -5.46
CA SER A 85 4.71 -12.92 -5.34
C SER A 85 4.52 -11.58 -6.03
N PHE A 86 5.40 -10.63 -5.70
CA PHE A 86 5.45 -9.30 -6.29
C PHE A 86 6.89 -8.90 -6.59
N GLY A 87 7.07 -7.99 -7.55
CA GLY A 87 8.39 -7.43 -7.87
C GLY A 87 9.34 -8.43 -8.50
N TYR A 88 10.63 -8.34 -8.15
CA TYR A 88 11.66 -9.27 -8.66
C TYR A 88 11.30 -10.74 -8.45
N ASN A 89 10.65 -11.08 -7.34
CA ASN A 89 10.22 -12.45 -7.09
C ASN A 89 9.10 -12.89 -8.03
N ALA A 90 8.19 -11.99 -8.42
CA ALA A 90 7.17 -12.30 -9.42
C ALA A 90 7.78 -12.56 -10.79
N GLU A 91 8.73 -11.72 -11.22
CA GLU A 91 9.42 -11.91 -12.50
C GLU A 91 10.22 -13.22 -12.52
N LYS A 92 10.96 -13.50 -11.43
CA LYS A 92 11.74 -14.73 -11.28
C LYS A 92 10.84 -15.97 -11.25
N ASN A 93 9.84 -16.01 -10.37
CA ASN A 93 8.97 -17.17 -10.20
C ASN A 93 8.18 -17.46 -11.49
N TYR A 94 7.68 -16.43 -12.17
CA TYR A 94 6.99 -16.62 -13.44
C TYR A 94 7.92 -17.16 -14.53
N SER A 95 9.18 -16.71 -14.56
CA SER A 95 10.16 -17.23 -15.53
C SER A 95 10.46 -18.71 -15.28
N GLN A 96 10.62 -19.11 -14.02
CA GLN A 96 10.81 -20.53 -13.65
C GLN A 96 9.60 -21.40 -14.04
N LEU A 97 8.38 -20.94 -13.72
CA LEU A 97 7.16 -21.63 -14.16
C LEU A 97 7.03 -21.70 -15.69
N ALA A 98 7.61 -20.74 -16.42
CA ALA A 98 7.59 -20.73 -17.87
C ALA A 98 8.60 -21.70 -18.49
N GLU A 99 9.76 -21.91 -17.85
CA GLU A 99 10.74 -22.93 -18.23
C GLU A 99 10.16 -24.35 -18.13
N GLU A 100 9.24 -24.57 -17.17
CA GLU A 100 8.56 -25.85 -16.93
C GLU A 100 7.17 -25.95 -17.61
N ASP A 101 6.75 -24.94 -18.37
CA ASP A 101 5.43 -24.84 -19.02
C ASP A 101 4.21 -24.85 -18.06
N GLU A 102 4.42 -24.62 -16.77
CA GLU A 102 3.40 -24.61 -15.71
C GLU A 102 2.74 -23.23 -15.48
N HIS A 103 3.30 -22.18 -16.08
CA HIS A 103 2.85 -20.79 -15.90
C HIS A 103 1.42 -20.48 -16.42
N LYS A 104 0.82 -21.33 -17.26
CA LYS A 104 -0.42 -21.05 -18.01
C LYS A 104 -1.65 -20.81 -17.12
N ASP A 105 -1.66 -21.40 -15.93
CA ASP A 105 -2.78 -21.27 -14.99
C ASP A 105 -2.61 -20.14 -13.99
N TYR A 106 -1.42 -19.52 -13.95
CA TYR A 106 -1.12 -18.39 -13.08
C TYR A 106 -1.60 -17.07 -13.68
N TYR A 107 -1.81 -16.08 -12.83
CA TYR A 107 -2.13 -14.72 -13.28
C TYR A 107 -0.88 -13.86 -13.15
N TYR A 108 -0.32 -13.44 -14.28
CA TYR A 108 0.88 -12.61 -14.31
C TYR A 108 0.61 -11.26 -14.97
N PHE A 109 0.84 -10.20 -14.20
CA PHE A 109 0.61 -8.83 -14.65
C PHE A 109 1.85 -8.00 -14.47
N ARG A 110 2.25 -7.26 -15.50
CA ARG A 110 3.28 -6.24 -15.39
C ARG A 110 2.73 -4.89 -15.77
N ARG A 111 3.30 -3.84 -15.17
CA ARG A 111 3.02 -2.43 -15.53
C ARG A 111 1.53 -2.11 -15.52
N PHE A 112 0.79 -2.78 -14.64
CA PHE A 112 -0.68 -2.71 -14.61
C PHE A 112 -1.19 -1.34 -14.18
N GLN A 113 -0.35 -0.50 -13.56
CA GLN A 113 -0.67 0.90 -13.24
C GLN A 113 -1.10 1.69 -14.48
N THR A 114 -0.61 1.32 -15.68
CA THR A 114 -1.00 1.99 -16.93
C THR A 114 -2.50 1.99 -17.19
N ILE A 115 -3.26 1.08 -16.58
CA ILE A 115 -4.73 1.05 -16.66
C ILE A 115 -5.35 2.37 -16.18
N LEU A 116 -4.78 2.99 -15.14
CA LEU A 116 -5.29 4.22 -14.53
C LEU A 116 -5.25 5.41 -15.50
N ARG A 117 -4.41 5.33 -16.54
CA ARG A 117 -4.26 6.38 -17.53
C ARG A 117 -4.92 6.05 -18.86
N LYS A 118 -5.07 4.76 -19.17
CA LYS A 118 -5.56 4.28 -20.48
C LYS A 118 -7.05 4.00 -20.51
N ALA A 119 -7.67 3.68 -19.37
CA ALA A 119 -9.09 3.38 -19.31
C ALA A 119 -9.91 4.68 -19.32
N SER A 120 -10.59 4.97 -20.44
CA SER A 120 -11.51 6.10 -20.57
C SER A 120 -12.72 6.01 -19.63
N ASN A 121 -13.05 4.79 -19.17
CA ASN A 121 -14.12 4.50 -18.22
C ASN A 121 -13.63 3.51 -17.15
N LEU A 122 -12.69 3.93 -16.32
CA LEU A 122 -12.27 3.13 -15.17
C LEU A 122 -13.44 2.97 -14.19
N ARG A 123 -13.92 1.73 -14.03
CA ARG A 123 -14.97 1.33 -13.09
C ARG A 123 -14.43 0.33 -12.07
N MET A 124 -15.12 0.19 -10.95
CA MET A 124 -14.75 -0.75 -9.88
C MET A 124 -14.72 -2.22 -10.32
N ASP A 125 -15.51 -2.57 -11.34
CA ASP A 125 -15.57 -3.89 -11.95
C ASP A 125 -14.61 -4.06 -13.14
N THR A 126 -13.78 -3.06 -13.46
CA THR A 126 -12.80 -3.12 -14.56
C THR A 126 -11.91 -4.33 -14.40
N ARG A 127 -11.85 -5.17 -15.44
CA ARG A 127 -11.00 -6.35 -15.49
C ARG A 127 -9.82 -6.12 -16.43
N ILE A 128 -8.64 -6.55 -16.01
CA ILE A 128 -7.40 -6.48 -16.77
C ILE A 128 -7.06 -7.89 -17.22
N LYS A 129 -6.73 -8.04 -18.50
CA LYS A 129 -6.20 -9.27 -19.08
C LYS A 129 -4.73 -9.42 -18.71
N GLU A 130 -4.33 -10.61 -18.30
CA GLU A 130 -2.92 -10.89 -17.98
C GLU A 130 -2.03 -10.79 -19.23
N ASP A 131 -0.73 -10.52 -19.03
CA ASP A 131 0.19 -10.10 -20.09
C ASP A 131 0.26 -11.09 -21.27
N ARG A 132 0.03 -12.39 -21.02
CA ARG A 132 0.31 -13.46 -21.98
C ARG A 132 -0.83 -14.44 -22.26
N GLY A 133 -2.01 -14.23 -21.72
CA GLY A 133 -3.08 -15.23 -21.88
C GLY A 133 -4.47 -14.69 -21.67
N VAL A 134 -5.43 -15.59 -21.51
CA VAL A 134 -6.88 -15.30 -21.61
C VAL A 134 -7.51 -14.90 -20.28
N ARG A 135 -6.79 -15.04 -19.18
CA ARG A 135 -7.33 -14.82 -17.84
C ARG A 135 -7.44 -13.32 -17.55
N THR A 136 -8.45 -12.96 -16.77
CA THR A 136 -8.68 -11.57 -16.37
C THR A 136 -8.88 -11.46 -14.88
N LEU A 137 -8.40 -10.37 -14.29
CA LEU A 137 -8.56 -10.06 -12.87
C LEU A 137 -9.13 -8.66 -12.70
N GLN A 138 -9.94 -8.45 -11.67
CA GLN A 138 -10.40 -7.11 -11.31
C GLN A 138 -9.19 -6.24 -10.96
N ALA A 139 -9.13 -5.06 -11.57
CA ALA A 139 -8.04 -4.11 -11.36
C ALA A 139 -7.92 -3.76 -9.87
N THR A 140 -9.03 -3.61 -9.15
CA THR A 140 -9.05 -3.29 -7.70
C THR A 140 -8.32 -4.34 -6.88
N LYS A 141 -8.49 -5.64 -7.21
CA LYS A 141 -7.76 -6.74 -6.57
C LYS A 141 -6.25 -6.63 -6.82
N MET A 142 -5.84 -6.26 -8.03
CA MET A 142 -4.42 -6.11 -8.37
C MET A 142 -3.75 -5.02 -7.53
N PHE A 143 -4.39 -3.84 -7.44
CA PHE A 143 -3.90 -2.76 -6.58
C PHE A 143 -3.93 -3.15 -5.10
N SER A 144 -4.98 -3.84 -4.65
CA SER A 144 -5.06 -4.35 -3.26
C SER A 144 -3.88 -5.27 -2.92
N HIS A 145 -3.55 -6.23 -3.78
CA HIS A 145 -2.38 -7.11 -3.59
C HIS A 145 -1.06 -6.33 -3.57
N ALA A 146 -0.89 -5.35 -4.45
CA ALA A 146 0.32 -4.54 -4.52
C ALA A 146 0.51 -3.65 -3.27
N ILE A 147 -0.56 -2.96 -2.83
CA ILE A 147 -0.56 -2.14 -1.62
C ILE A 147 -0.25 -3.02 -0.40
N ARG A 148 -0.91 -4.19 -0.30
CA ARG A 148 -0.70 -5.15 0.78
C ARG A 148 0.76 -5.58 0.86
N TYR A 149 1.32 -6.01 -0.27
CA TYR A 149 2.70 -6.48 -0.32
C TYR A 149 3.69 -5.39 0.10
N LEU A 150 3.57 -4.17 -0.43
CA LEU A 150 4.48 -3.08 -0.10
C LEU A 150 4.38 -2.68 1.38
N ARG A 151 3.17 -2.66 1.94
CA ARG A 151 2.92 -2.42 3.36
C ARG A 151 3.57 -3.51 4.23
N ASP A 152 3.28 -4.77 3.95
CA ASP A 152 3.75 -5.90 4.78
C ASP A 152 5.28 -6.08 4.65
N HIS A 153 5.84 -5.83 3.47
CA HIS A 153 7.28 -5.78 3.26
C HIS A 153 7.91 -4.63 4.04
N PHE A 154 7.28 -3.45 4.10
CA PHE A 154 7.76 -2.36 4.94
C PHE A 154 7.74 -2.73 6.43
N ILE A 155 6.60 -3.25 6.92
CA ILE A 155 6.44 -3.66 8.32
C ILE A 155 7.55 -4.67 8.68
N SER A 156 7.74 -5.73 7.89
CA SER A 156 8.79 -6.72 8.18
C SER A 156 10.22 -6.17 8.15
N LYS A 157 10.46 -5.01 7.50
CA LYS A 157 11.78 -4.35 7.50
C LYS A 157 12.03 -3.50 8.74
N ILE A 158 11.00 -2.96 9.36
CA ILE A 158 11.13 -2.11 10.55
C ILE A 158 10.73 -2.83 11.84
N ASP A 159 10.07 -3.98 11.72
CA ASP A 159 9.75 -4.89 12.80
C ASP A 159 11.05 -5.55 13.30
N SER A 160 11.69 -4.89 14.25
CA SER A 160 12.78 -5.47 15.03
C SER A 160 12.33 -5.63 16.48
N PRO A 161 12.72 -6.72 17.17
CA PRO A 161 12.38 -6.95 18.58
C PRO A 161 12.80 -5.81 19.52
N SER A 162 13.76 -4.99 19.10
CA SER A 162 14.31 -3.86 19.85
C SER A 162 13.72 -2.49 19.46
N SER A 163 12.90 -2.40 18.42
CA SER A 163 12.38 -1.11 17.93
C SER A 163 11.24 -0.55 18.80
N GLY A 164 10.44 -1.42 19.41
CA GLY A 164 9.20 -1.03 20.10
C GLY A 164 8.15 -0.40 19.18
N ILE A 165 8.32 -0.48 17.85
CA ILE A 165 7.40 0.11 16.86
C ILE A 165 6.35 -0.92 16.51
N THR A 166 5.10 -0.62 16.79
CA THR A 166 3.96 -1.41 16.34
C THR A 166 3.38 -0.84 15.05
N VAL A 167 2.53 -1.61 14.37
CA VAL A 167 1.80 -1.14 13.17
C VAL A 167 0.99 0.12 13.46
N ASP A 168 0.46 0.26 14.69
CA ASP A 168 -0.30 1.44 15.13
C ASP A 168 0.55 2.72 15.19
N ASN A 169 1.88 2.60 15.27
CA ASN A 169 2.79 3.75 15.28
C ASN A 169 3.16 4.24 13.87
N ILE A 170 2.68 3.57 12.83
CA ILE A 170 3.03 3.85 11.43
C ILE A 170 1.84 4.53 10.73
N LYS A 171 2.08 5.68 10.09
CA LYS A 171 1.17 6.23 9.09
C LYS A 171 1.63 5.86 7.69
N PHE A 172 0.80 5.13 6.96
CA PHE A 172 1.01 4.93 5.53
C PHE A 172 0.47 6.12 4.73
N VAL A 173 1.05 6.37 3.57
CA VAL A 173 0.57 7.32 2.57
C VAL A 173 0.61 6.64 1.22
N LEU A 174 -0.47 6.69 0.45
CA LEU A 174 -0.49 6.14 -0.90
C LEU A 174 -0.36 7.26 -1.91
N THR A 175 0.76 7.28 -2.64
CA THR A 175 0.96 8.29 -3.68
C THR A 175 0.13 7.95 -4.91
N ILE A 176 -0.47 8.96 -5.54
CA ILE A 176 -1.23 8.82 -6.78
C ILE A 176 -0.62 9.73 -7.83
N PRO A 177 -0.25 9.24 -9.02
CA PRO A 177 0.30 10.10 -10.05
C PRO A 177 -0.64 11.27 -10.35
N ALA A 178 -0.11 12.49 -10.40
CA ALA A 178 -0.89 13.72 -10.63
C ALA A 178 -1.64 13.75 -11.98
N VAL A 179 -1.26 12.86 -12.90
CA VAL A 179 -1.93 12.68 -14.20
C VAL A 179 -3.23 11.86 -14.10
N CYS A 180 -3.53 11.28 -12.94
CA CYS A 180 -4.76 10.52 -12.72
C CYS A 180 -5.94 11.49 -12.58
N ASP A 181 -7.05 11.18 -13.26
CA ASP A 181 -8.32 11.88 -13.06
C ASP A 181 -8.97 11.48 -11.72
N ASP A 182 -10.05 12.16 -11.34
CA ASP A 182 -10.71 11.92 -10.05
C ASP A 182 -11.29 10.50 -9.95
N LYS A 183 -11.71 9.90 -11.07
CA LYS A 183 -12.16 8.50 -11.11
C LYS A 183 -11.03 7.53 -10.78
N ALA A 184 -9.84 7.75 -11.32
CA ALA A 184 -8.66 6.95 -11.00
C ALA A 184 -8.24 7.11 -9.54
N LYS A 185 -8.40 8.32 -8.96
CA LYS A 185 -8.17 8.57 -7.52
C LYS A 185 -9.16 7.79 -6.64
N GLU A 186 -10.46 7.89 -6.92
CA GLU A 186 -11.51 7.13 -6.23
C GLU A 186 -11.29 5.62 -6.34
N PHE A 187 -10.92 5.16 -7.54
CA PHE A 187 -10.64 3.75 -7.78
C PHE A 187 -9.48 3.22 -6.93
N ILE A 188 -8.36 3.95 -6.85
CA ILE A 188 -7.22 3.57 -6.02
C ILE A 188 -7.60 3.61 -4.53
N LEU A 189 -8.39 4.61 -4.12
CA LEU A 189 -8.91 4.73 -2.76
C LEU A 189 -9.75 3.52 -2.38
N GLU A 190 -10.68 3.10 -3.22
CA GLU A 190 -11.51 1.94 -2.95
C GLU A 190 -10.71 0.63 -2.93
N ALA A 191 -9.66 0.49 -3.75
CA ALA A 191 -8.75 -0.66 -3.68
C ALA A 191 -8.01 -0.73 -2.33
N ALA A 192 -7.59 0.43 -1.80
CA ALA A 192 -7.00 0.53 -0.47
C ALA A 192 -8.01 0.29 0.66
N ILE A 193 -9.25 0.76 0.53
CA ILE A 193 -10.34 0.48 1.48
C ILE A 193 -10.65 -1.01 1.51
N THR A 194 -10.75 -1.64 0.34
CA THR A 194 -10.98 -3.08 0.21
C THR A 194 -9.92 -3.87 0.97
N LEU A 195 -8.66 -3.44 0.90
CA LEU A 195 -7.57 -4.03 1.69
C LEU A 195 -7.82 -3.93 3.21
N ILE A 196 -8.24 -2.75 3.71
CA ILE A 196 -8.54 -2.55 5.13
C ILE A 196 -9.68 -3.47 5.57
N VAL A 197 -10.76 -3.55 4.80
CA VAL A 197 -11.92 -4.40 5.12
C VAL A 197 -11.53 -5.87 5.14
N LEU A 198 -10.73 -6.35 4.17
CA LEU A 198 -10.21 -7.71 4.15
C LEU A 198 -9.32 -7.99 5.36
N PHE A 199 -8.46 -7.05 5.75
CA PHE A 199 -7.59 -7.18 6.91
C PHE A 199 -8.38 -7.27 8.22
N VAL A 200 -9.38 -6.40 8.43
CA VAL A 200 -10.25 -6.46 9.61
C VAL A 200 -10.97 -7.81 9.70
N ARG A 201 -11.42 -8.35 8.57
CA ARG A 201 -12.03 -9.69 8.51
C ARG A 201 -11.04 -10.80 8.88
N GLU A 202 -9.82 -10.77 8.37
CA GLU A 202 -8.78 -11.75 8.72
C GLU A 202 -8.43 -11.73 10.21
N VAL A 203 -8.32 -10.54 10.82
CA VAL A 203 -8.06 -10.38 12.26
C VAL A 203 -9.26 -10.87 13.10
N SER A 204 -10.48 -10.51 12.70
CA SER A 204 -11.72 -10.95 13.37
C SER A 204 -11.87 -12.46 13.36
N ASN A 205 -11.57 -13.10 12.23
CA ASN A 205 -11.62 -14.55 12.06
C ASN A 205 -10.57 -15.27 12.93
N ARG A 206 -9.35 -14.71 13.06
CA ARG A 206 -8.29 -15.27 13.91
C ARG A 206 -8.61 -15.19 15.41
N HIS A 207 -9.34 -14.17 15.86
CA HIS A 207 -9.63 -13.94 17.29
C HIS A 207 -11.04 -14.34 17.72
N LYS A 208 -11.83 -15.03 16.87
CA LYS A 208 -13.25 -15.38 17.13
C LYS A 208 -14.10 -14.20 17.65
N CYS A 209 -13.75 -12.97 17.25
CA CYS A 209 -14.50 -11.79 17.67
C CYS A 209 -15.75 -11.65 16.78
N LEU A 210 -16.91 -11.51 17.42
CA LEU A 210 -18.21 -11.33 16.76
C LEU A 210 -18.16 -10.12 15.81
N LEU A 211 -18.61 -10.35 14.58
CA LEU A 211 -18.78 -9.39 13.49
C LEU A 211 -19.08 -7.97 13.99
N PHE A 212 -18.17 -7.02 13.72
CA PHE A 212 -18.57 -5.63 13.57
C PHE A 212 -19.59 -5.58 12.42
N ARG A 213 -20.86 -5.34 12.76
CA ARG A 213 -21.93 -5.10 11.77
C ARG A 213 -21.42 -4.09 10.76
N SER A 214 -21.66 -4.39 9.48
CA SER A 214 -21.45 -3.52 8.32
C SER A 214 -22.20 -2.19 8.47
N GLN A 215 -21.70 -1.29 9.31
CA GLN A 215 -21.93 0.13 9.15
C GLN A 215 -20.64 0.67 8.56
N ARG A 216 -20.76 1.46 7.48
CA ARG A 216 -19.64 2.27 6.98
C ARG A 216 -19.19 3.12 8.17
N LEU A 217 -18.14 2.69 8.87
CA LEU A 217 -17.51 3.53 9.88
C LEU A 217 -17.13 4.84 9.17
N PRO A 218 -17.41 6.01 9.75
CA PRO A 218 -16.96 7.26 9.19
C PRO A 218 -15.43 7.28 9.32
N ILE A 219 -14.74 6.78 8.30
CA ILE A 219 -13.29 6.91 8.16
C ILE A 219 -13.09 8.31 7.58
N PRO A 220 -12.54 9.29 8.33
CA PRO A 220 -12.27 10.59 7.78
C PRO A 220 -11.13 10.45 6.76
N PHE A 221 -11.49 10.42 5.48
CA PHE A 221 -10.55 10.58 4.38
C PHE A 221 -10.36 12.08 4.12
N ALA A 222 -9.13 12.56 4.27
CA ALA A 222 -8.75 13.88 3.78
C ALA A 222 -7.93 13.68 2.51
N THR A 223 -8.51 14.02 1.36
CA THR A 223 -7.76 14.19 0.11
C THR A 223 -7.16 15.58 0.12
N THR A 224 -5.85 15.67 0.29
CA THR A 224 -5.14 16.95 0.26
C THR A 224 -3.91 16.83 -0.63
N THR A 225 -3.77 17.74 -1.59
CA THR A 225 -2.66 17.76 -2.54
C THR A 225 -1.43 18.40 -1.90
N PHE A 226 -0.32 17.66 -1.79
CA PHE A 226 0.95 18.16 -1.27
C PHE A 226 2.13 17.86 -2.18
N ARG A 227 3.16 18.71 -2.16
CA ARG A 227 4.50 18.31 -2.60
C ARG A 227 5.08 17.32 -1.59
N GLN A 228 5.95 16.41 -2.05
CA GLN A 228 6.50 15.31 -1.25
C GLN A 228 7.19 15.78 0.05
N THR A 229 7.74 17.00 0.06
CA THR A 229 8.34 17.68 1.23
C THR A 229 7.32 18.30 2.19
N GLU A 230 6.19 18.79 1.69
CA GLU A 230 5.09 19.37 2.49
C GLU A 230 4.26 18.26 3.16
N LEU A 231 4.19 17.09 2.51
CA LEU A 231 3.53 15.89 3.00
C LEU A 231 4.08 15.44 4.37
N CYS A 232 5.41 15.43 4.55
CA CYS A 232 6.01 15.08 5.83
C CYS A 232 5.73 16.15 6.91
N GLN A 233 5.72 17.43 6.54
CA GLN A 233 5.40 18.52 7.47
C GLN A 233 3.96 18.41 7.99
N GLU A 234 2.98 18.19 7.13
CA GLU A 234 1.58 18.07 7.54
C GLU A 234 1.29 16.76 8.29
N ILE A 235 1.96 15.65 7.95
CA ILE A 235 1.75 14.37 8.64
C ILE A 235 2.34 14.37 10.07
N PHE A 236 3.45 15.11 10.27
CA PHE A 236 4.13 15.21 11.56
C PHE A 236 3.73 16.44 12.39
N GLN A 237 3.15 17.49 11.80
CA GLN A 237 2.59 18.62 12.56
C GLN A 237 1.15 18.31 13.00
N LYS A 238 0.86 18.59 14.28
CA LYS A 238 -0.52 18.64 14.80
C LYS A 238 -1.32 19.64 13.97
N ARG A 239 -2.59 19.33 13.63
CA ARG A 239 -3.60 20.39 13.47
C ARG A 239 -3.74 21.12 14.81
N PRO A 240 -3.41 22.41 14.92
CA PRO A 240 -3.62 23.18 16.16
C PRO A 240 -5.11 23.40 16.49
N ASP A 241 -6.01 23.05 15.57
CA ASP A 241 -7.41 23.47 15.52
C ASP A 241 -8.41 22.57 16.26
N LEU A 242 -7.94 21.59 17.05
CA LEU A 242 -8.81 20.76 17.93
C LEU A 242 -8.57 20.94 19.44
N GLU A 243 -7.64 21.79 19.87
CA GLU A 243 -7.38 22.07 21.31
C GLU A 243 -8.07 23.35 21.83
N LYS A 244 -9.02 23.94 21.10
CA LYS A 244 -9.69 25.20 21.51
C LYS A 244 -11.12 25.08 22.03
N ASN A 245 -11.68 23.89 22.22
CA ASN A 245 -13.01 23.74 22.86
C ASN A 245 -13.08 22.50 23.77
N ALA A 246 -12.30 22.51 24.86
CA ALA A 246 -12.54 21.69 26.04
C ALA A 246 -12.34 22.56 27.29
#